data_AF-A0A8E6EXE9-F1
#
_entry.id   AF-A0A8E6EXE9-F1
#
_cell.length_a   1.000
_cell.length_b   1.000
_cell.length_c   1.000
_cell.angle_alpha   90.00
_cell.angle_beta   90.00
_cell.angle_gamma   90.00
#
_symmetry.space_group_name_H-M   'P 1'
#
loop_
_entity.id
_entity.type
_entity.pdbx_description
1 polymer ?
#
loop_
_entity_poly.entity_id
_entity_poly.type
_entity_poly.pdbx_seq_one_letter_code
_entity_poly.pdbx_strand_id
1 'polypeptide(L)'
;MNGVALLECEIPPELVERFRLRKRLYSRGPGIQEFRFLWLDAVRLLPIWYEGEFQIVPWGNIDRRCALPQTGWTWKQSLDEGRWGNCQPEGVRILANLALANGVWYPVRQGIQGILVRDQNQIPHVYVVCKEPSRYYRVMTRTDRQPILIEEDI
;
A
#
# COMPACT_ATOMS: atom_id res chain seq x y z
N MET A 1 -6.97 3.59 -4.64
CA MET A 1 -5.90 2.69 -5.10
C MET A 1 -6.39 1.25 -5.00
N ASN A 2 -5.89 0.36 -5.86
CA ASN A 2 -6.27 -1.04 -5.97
C ASN A 2 -5.04 -1.97 -6.01
N GLY A 3 -3.84 -1.41 -6.16
CA GLY A 3 -2.59 -2.17 -6.13
C GLY A 3 -1.38 -1.27 -6.25
N VAL A 4 -0.21 -1.84 -6.06
CA VAL A 4 1.09 -1.23 -6.35
C VAL A 4 1.98 -2.23 -7.09
N ALA A 5 3.00 -1.73 -7.79
CA ALA A 5 4.05 -2.54 -8.36
C ALA A 5 5.41 -2.00 -7.93
N LEU A 6 6.34 -2.92 -7.68
CA LEU A 6 7.72 -2.63 -7.34
C LEU A 6 8.65 -3.46 -8.23
N LEU A 7 9.76 -2.90 -8.68
CA LEU A 7 10.73 -3.62 -9.51
C LEU A 7 11.30 -4.83 -8.77
N GLU A 8 11.61 -5.90 -9.51
CA GLU A 8 12.16 -7.13 -8.91
C GLU A 8 13.46 -6.85 -8.14
N CYS A 9 14.34 -6.01 -8.69
CA CYS A 9 15.63 -5.68 -8.08
C CYS A 9 15.54 -4.85 -6.79
N GLU A 10 14.38 -4.26 -6.48
CA GLU A 10 14.18 -3.45 -5.28
C GLU A 10 13.67 -4.29 -4.09
N ILE A 11 13.34 -5.56 -4.30
CA ILE A 11 12.90 -6.46 -3.23
C ILE A 11 14.07 -7.36 -2.79
N PRO A 12 14.43 -7.37 -1.50
CA PRO A 12 15.39 -8.32 -0.95
C PRO A 12 15.01 -9.78 -1.29
N PRO A 13 15.94 -10.59 -1.84
CA PRO A 13 15.65 -11.96 -2.24
C PRO A 13 15.07 -12.83 -1.13
N GLU A 14 15.49 -12.60 0.12
CA GLU A 14 15.03 -13.32 1.30
C GLU A 14 13.53 -13.13 1.53
N LEU A 15 13.02 -11.94 1.23
CA LEU A 15 11.60 -11.61 1.34
C LEU A 15 10.80 -12.19 0.17
N VAL A 16 11.39 -12.26 -1.03
CA VAL A 16 10.78 -12.92 -2.19
C VAL A 16 10.44 -14.38 -1.87
N GLU A 17 11.39 -15.11 -1.28
CA GLU A 17 11.21 -16.51 -0.93
C GLU A 17 10.28 -16.68 0.29
N ARG A 18 10.51 -15.92 1.37
CA ARG A 18 9.69 -15.97 2.59
C ARG A 18 8.20 -15.76 2.31
N PHE A 19 7.87 -14.79 1.46
CA PHE A 19 6.49 -14.44 1.12
C PHE A 19 6.00 -15.09 -0.19
N ARG A 20 6.81 -15.95 -0.82
CA ARG A 20 6.51 -16.66 -2.07
C ARG A 20 6.02 -15.72 -3.18
N LEU A 21 6.70 -14.57 -3.32
CA LEU A 21 6.27 -13.48 -4.20
C LEU A 21 6.39 -13.82 -5.69
N ARG A 22 7.10 -14.89 -6.06
CA ARG A 22 7.26 -15.34 -7.47
C ARG A 22 5.93 -15.44 -8.23
N LYS A 23 4.83 -15.76 -7.55
CA LYS A 23 3.47 -15.82 -8.13
C LYS A 23 2.90 -14.45 -8.55
N ARG A 24 3.51 -13.37 -8.07
CA ARG A 24 3.14 -11.97 -8.31
C ARG A 24 4.03 -11.30 -9.36
N LEU A 25 5.03 -12.03 -9.87
CA LEU A 25 5.98 -11.51 -10.84
C LEU A 25 5.27 -11.26 -12.16
N TYR A 26 5.49 -10.07 -12.72
CA TYR A 26 4.90 -9.64 -13.97
C TYR A 26 5.97 -9.03 -14.86
N SER A 27 5.96 -9.41 -16.14
CA SER A 27 6.82 -8.80 -17.14
C SER A 27 6.09 -7.66 -17.84
N ARG A 28 6.54 -6.43 -17.60
CA ARG A 28 5.96 -5.22 -18.25
C ARG A 28 6.48 -5.03 -19.68
N GLY A 29 7.62 -5.63 -19.99
CA GLY A 29 8.27 -5.58 -21.30
C GLY A 29 9.61 -6.29 -21.25
N PRO A 30 10.37 -6.26 -22.36
CA PRO A 30 11.68 -6.91 -22.43
C PRO A 30 12.61 -6.43 -21.30
N GLY A 31 13.05 -7.36 -20.46
CA GLY A 31 13.99 -7.08 -19.36
C GLY A 31 13.43 -6.35 -18.15
N ILE A 32 12.14 -6.00 -18.11
CA ILE A 32 11.52 -5.32 -16.96
C ILE A 32 10.58 -6.29 -16.24
N GLN A 33 11.02 -6.71 -15.05
CA GLN A 33 10.26 -7.54 -14.13
C GLN A 33 9.84 -6.72 -12.90
N GLU A 34 8.58 -6.86 -12.52
CA GLU A 34 7.99 -6.17 -11.37
C GLU A 34 7.11 -7.13 -10.57
N PHE A 35 7.09 -6.99 -9.25
CA PHE A 35 6.13 -7.67 -8.40
C PHE A 35 4.89 -6.81 -8.21
N ARG A 36 3.72 -7.39 -8.44
CA ARG A 36 2.42 -6.71 -8.27
C ARG A 36 1.76 -7.12 -6.95
N PHE A 37 1.33 -6.12 -6.20
CA PHE A 37 0.64 -6.27 -4.93
C PHE A 37 -0.77 -5.70 -5.09
N LEU A 38 -1.77 -6.57 -5.26
CA LEU A 38 -3.13 -6.16 -5.60
C LEU A 38 -4.07 -6.36 -4.41
N TRP A 39 -5.04 -5.46 -4.27
CA TRP A 39 -6.07 -5.56 -3.23
C TRP A 39 -7.00 -6.76 -3.46
N LEU A 40 -7.08 -7.23 -4.70
CA LEU A 40 -7.88 -8.40 -5.07
C LEU A 40 -7.15 -9.73 -4.81
N ASP A 41 -5.87 -9.71 -4.46
CA ASP A 41 -5.14 -10.93 -4.14
C ASP A 41 -5.73 -11.63 -2.90
N ALA A 42 -5.68 -12.96 -2.89
CA ALA A 42 -6.12 -13.74 -1.75
C ALA A 42 -5.34 -13.38 -0.48
N VAL A 43 -4.02 -13.24 -0.62
CA VAL A 43 -3.14 -12.70 0.42
C VAL A 43 -2.82 -11.27 0.03
N ARG A 44 -3.30 -10.29 0.80
CA ARG A 44 -3.09 -8.87 0.48
C ARG A 44 -1.87 -8.41 1.26
N LEU A 45 -0.81 -8.04 0.54
CA LEU A 45 0.46 -7.62 1.11
C LEU A 45 0.84 -6.28 0.53
N LEU A 46 1.64 -5.51 1.26
CA LEU A 46 2.31 -4.33 0.74
C LEU A 46 3.77 -4.32 1.19
N PRO A 47 4.70 -3.95 0.29
CA PRO A 47 6.06 -3.64 0.67
C PRO A 47 6.11 -2.26 1.33
N ILE A 48 6.76 -2.18 2.48
CA ILE A 48 6.90 -0.94 3.26
C ILE A 48 8.34 -0.72 3.67
N TRP A 49 8.66 0.54 3.93
CA TRP A 49 9.84 0.97 4.65
C TRP A 49 9.40 1.51 6.01
N TYR A 50 9.88 0.87 7.07
CA TYR A 50 9.51 1.20 8.45
C TYR A 50 10.69 0.86 9.37
N GLU A 51 10.97 1.77 10.32
CA GLU A 51 12.11 1.67 11.26
C GLU A 51 13.47 1.37 10.59
N GLY A 52 13.68 1.87 9.37
CA GLY A 52 14.93 1.67 8.63
C GLY A 52 15.05 0.33 7.90
N GLU A 53 13.99 -0.48 7.88
CA GLU A 53 13.99 -1.79 7.25
C GLU A 53 12.92 -1.93 6.16
N PHE A 54 13.24 -2.73 5.14
CA PHE A 54 12.25 -3.19 4.16
C PHE A 54 11.44 -4.33 4.77
N GLN A 55 10.12 -4.17 4.81
CA GLN A 55 9.21 -5.18 5.32
C GLN A 55 8.08 -5.46 4.34
N ILE A 56 7.51 -6.66 4.41
CA ILE A 56 6.28 -7.01 3.70
C ILE A 56 5.24 -7.34 4.75
N VAL A 57 4.16 -6.58 4.75
CA VAL A 57 3.14 -6.65 5.78
C VAL A 57 1.74 -6.85 5.17
N PRO A 58 0.81 -7.45 5.90
CA PRO A 58 -0.60 -7.50 5.53
C PRO A 58 -1.15 -6.13 5.17
N TRP A 59 -1.80 -6.05 4.02
CA TRP A 59 -2.48 -4.84 3.58
C TRP A 59 -3.91 -4.83 4.12
N GLY A 60 -4.15 -3.88 5.02
CA GLY A 60 -5.45 -3.68 5.65
C GLY A 60 -5.89 -4.86 6.48
N ASN A 61 -7.17 -4.87 6.80
CA ASN A 61 -7.83 -5.99 7.46
C ASN A 61 -9.00 -6.49 6.60
N ILE A 62 -9.12 -7.81 6.52
CA ILE A 62 -10.24 -8.52 5.88
C ILE A 62 -10.96 -9.46 6.86
N ASP A 63 -10.36 -9.75 8.02
CA ASP A 63 -10.94 -10.60 9.03
C ASP A 63 -11.99 -9.81 9.82
N ARG A 64 -13.20 -10.36 9.94
CA ARG A 64 -14.30 -9.75 10.71
C ARG A 64 -14.08 -9.83 12.22
N ARG A 65 -13.16 -10.70 12.65
CA ARG A 65 -12.80 -10.89 14.06
C ARG A 65 -11.75 -9.90 14.53
N CYS A 66 -11.03 -9.26 13.61
CA CYS A 66 -10.07 -8.22 13.93
C CYS A 66 -10.81 -6.90 14.21
N ALA A 67 -10.41 -6.22 15.28
CA ALA A 67 -11.03 -4.95 15.69
C ALA A 67 -10.72 -3.80 14.73
N LEU A 68 -9.72 -3.98 13.86
CA LEU A 68 -9.33 -2.98 12.87
C LEU A 68 -10.37 -2.85 11.75
N PRO A 69 -10.55 -1.66 11.16
CA PRO A 69 -11.45 -1.45 10.04
C PRO A 69 -11.20 -2.40 8.87
N GLN A 70 -12.28 -2.98 8.33
CA GLN A 70 -12.24 -3.95 7.23
C GLN A 70 -11.98 -3.31 5.85
N THR A 71 -10.83 -2.67 5.72
CA THR A 71 -10.44 -1.87 4.56
C THR A 71 -8.91 -1.92 4.41
N GLY A 72 -8.40 -1.48 3.26
CA GLY A 72 -6.97 -1.29 2.99
C GLY A 72 -6.53 0.17 3.06
N TRP A 73 -7.44 1.06 3.42
CA TRP A 73 -7.29 2.51 3.28
C TRP A 73 -7.82 3.21 4.52
N THR A 74 -7.25 4.37 4.80
CA THR A 74 -7.75 5.35 5.76
C THR A 74 -7.73 6.75 5.13
N TRP A 75 -8.47 7.68 5.70
CA TRP A 75 -8.44 9.09 5.31
C TRP A 75 -7.44 9.85 6.16
N LYS A 76 -6.67 10.74 5.56
CA LYS A 76 -5.78 11.66 6.28
C LYS A 76 -6.53 12.46 7.34
N GLN A 77 -7.73 12.94 6.99
CA GLN A 77 -8.62 13.60 7.94
C GLN A 77 -8.97 12.72 9.15
N SER A 78 -9.23 11.42 8.94
CA SER A 78 -9.53 10.51 10.08
C SER A 78 -8.32 10.29 10.98
N LEU A 79 -7.10 10.40 10.47
CA LEU A 79 -5.89 10.38 11.29
C LEU A 79 -5.71 11.67 12.06
N ASP A 80 -5.93 12.81 11.40
CA ASP A 80 -5.79 14.14 12.00
C ASP A 80 -6.82 14.38 13.11
N GLU A 81 -8.01 13.81 12.97
CA GLU A 81 -9.06 13.82 14.00
C GLU A 81 -8.82 12.78 15.12
N GLY A 82 -7.72 12.03 15.08
CA GLY A 82 -7.37 11.08 16.14
C GLY A 82 -8.23 9.82 16.21
N ARG A 83 -9.03 9.51 15.17
CA ARG A 83 -9.93 8.33 15.16
C ARG A 83 -9.19 6.99 15.30
N TRP A 84 -7.90 7.00 15.00
CA TRP A 84 -7.02 5.83 15.11
C TRP A 84 -6.24 5.78 16.43
N GLY A 85 -6.40 6.75 17.34
CA GLY A 85 -5.59 6.87 18.55
C GLY A 85 -5.52 5.60 19.41
N ASN A 86 -6.62 4.84 19.47
CA ASN A 86 -6.69 3.57 20.21
C ASN A 86 -5.78 2.47 19.63
N CYS A 87 -5.35 2.60 18.37
CA CYS A 87 -4.52 1.63 17.66
C CYS A 87 -3.05 2.08 17.51
N GLN A 88 -2.69 3.25 18.07
CA GLN A 88 -1.34 3.83 18.01
C GLN A 88 -0.74 3.79 16.59
N PRO A 89 -1.32 4.51 15.61
CA PRO A 89 -0.91 4.42 14.23
C PRO A 89 0.48 5.03 14.04
N GLU A 90 1.36 4.29 13.38
CA GLU A 90 2.73 4.73 13.08
C GLU A 90 2.87 5.04 11.59
N GLY A 91 3.47 6.17 11.25
CA GLY A 91 3.67 6.55 9.85
C GLY A 91 4.65 5.62 9.14
N VAL A 92 4.27 5.13 7.96
CA VAL A 92 5.15 4.30 7.12
C VAL A 92 5.17 4.76 5.68
N ARG A 93 6.23 4.39 4.97
CA ARG A 93 6.33 4.57 3.53
C ARG A 93 6.02 3.25 2.83
N ILE A 94 4.96 3.20 2.05
CA ILE A 94 4.66 2.09 1.15
C ILE A 94 5.52 2.26 -0.10
N LEU A 95 6.30 1.24 -0.44
CA LEU A 95 7.23 1.26 -1.57
C LEU A 95 6.48 0.91 -2.85
N ALA A 96 6.63 1.74 -3.88
CA ALA A 96 6.03 1.51 -5.19
C ALA A 96 6.76 2.32 -6.26
N ASN A 97 6.96 1.75 -7.46
CA ASN A 97 7.29 2.53 -8.66
C ASN A 97 6.04 2.84 -9.48
N LEU A 98 5.00 2.01 -9.34
CA LEU A 98 3.70 2.22 -9.97
C LEU A 98 2.59 1.98 -8.94
N ALA A 99 1.53 2.77 -9.01
CA ALA A 99 0.29 2.54 -8.28
C ALA A 99 -0.86 2.33 -9.26
N LEU A 100 -1.78 1.45 -8.88
CA LEU A 100 -2.97 1.11 -9.64
C LEU A 100 -4.19 1.76 -9.00
N ALA A 101 -4.99 2.47 -9.79
CA ALA A 101 -6.32 2.91 -9.39
C ALA A 101 -7.31 2.70 -10.54
N ASN A 102 -8.35 1.91 -10.30
CA ASN A 102 -9.43 1.63 -11.24
C ASN A 102 -8.94 1.26 -12.66
N GLY A 103 -7.95 0.35 -12.74
CA GLY A 103 -7.38 -0.11 -14.01
C GLY A 103 -6.28 0.79 -14.59
N VAL A 104 -6.05 1.98 -14.03
CA VAL A 104 -4.99 2.89 -14.47
C VAL A 104 -3.75 2.73 -13.60
N TRP A 105 -2.63 2.38 -14.23
CA TRP A 105 -1.31 2.40 -13.60
C TRP A 105 -0.67 3.78 -13.81
N TYR A 106 -0.19 4.39 -12.73
CA TYR A 106 0.51 5.68 -12.75
C TYR A 106 1.81 5.60 -11.95
N PRO A 107 2.85 6.37 -12.34
CA PRO A 107 4.14 6.35 -11.67
C PRO A 107 4.08 6.92 -10.25
N VAL A 108 4.93 6.35 -9.39
CA VAL A 108 5.20 6.81 -8.03
C VAL A 108 6.72 6.92 -7.91
N ARG A 109 7.22 8.07 -7.44
CA ARG A 109 8.67 8.34 -7.41
C ARG A 109 9.30 7.98 -6.08
N GLN A 110 8.65 8.34 -4.99
CA GLN A 110 9.22 8.17 -3.65
C GLN A 110 8.52 7.11 -2.82
N GLY A 111 7.23 6.93 -3.05
CA GLY A 111 6.38 6.01 -2.32
C GLY A 111 5.05 6.64 -1.95
N ILE A 112 4.25 5.88 -1.22
CA ILE A 112 2.90 6.26 -0.82
C ILE A 112 2.86 6.31 0.70
N GLN A 113 2.20 7.31 1.25
CA GLN A 113 2.01 7.42 2.69
C GLN A 113 1.08 6.31 3.18
N GLY A 114 1.55 5.58 4.19
CA GLY A 114 0.77 4.57 4.90
C GLY A 114 0.79 4.81 6.41
N ILE A 115 -0.03 4.05 7.11
CA ILE A 115 0.08 3.83 8.55
C ILE A 115 0.25 2.36 8.83
N LEU A 116 1.08 2.04 9.82
CA LEU A 116 1.16 0.73 10.44
C LEU A 116 0.35 0.75 11.73
N VAL A 117 -0.49 -0.26 11.91
CA VAL A 117 -1.24 -0.47 13.14
C VAL A 117 -1.13 -1.94 13.51
N ARG A 118 -1.15 -2.24 14.80
CA ARG A 118 -1.14 -3.62 15.29
C ARG A 118 -2.55 -4.02 15.69
N ASP A 119 -2.95 -5.24 15.33
CA ASP A 119 -4.22 -5.80 15.79
C ASP A 119 -4.15 -6.25 17.26
N GLN A 120 -5.24 -6.81 17.78
CA GLN A 120 -5.29 -7.31 19.16
C GLN A 120 -4.27 -8.43 19.45
N ASN A 121 -3.74 -9.10 18.43
CA ASN A 121 -2.76 -10.18 18.52
C ASN A 121 -1.34 -9.68 18.21
N GLN A 122 -1.13 -8.35 18.16
CA GLN A 122 0.15 -7.70 17.82
C GLN A 122 0.62 -7.93 16.38
N ILE A 123 -0.26 -8.40 15.50
CA ILE A 123 0.04 -8.58 14.07
C ILE A 123 0.00 -7.21 13.40
N PRO A 124 1.07 -6.80 12.68
CA PRO A 124 1.09 -5.52 11.99
C PRO A 124 0.23 -5.55 10.72
N HIS A 125 -0.51 -4.47 10.48
CA HIS A 125 -1.30 -4.21 9.29
C HIS A 125 -1.00 -2.83 8.75
N VAL A 126 -0.81 -2.70 7.44
CA VAL A 126 -0.62 -1.39 6.80
C VAL A 126 -1.90 -0.92 6.12
N TYR A 127 -2.24 0.35 6.33
CA TYR A 127 -3.33 1.03 5.65
C TYR A 127 -2.77 2.19 4.84
N VAL A 128 -3.28 2.34 3.62
CA VAL A 128 -2.89 3.43 2.73
C VAL A 128 -3.60 4.70 3.16
N VAL A 129 -2.87 5.80 3.30
CA VAL A 129 -3.46 7.10 3.65
C VAL A 129 -3.93 7.79 2.38
N CYS A 130 -5.22 8.14 2.35
CA CYS A 130 -5.86 8.82 1.24
C CYS A 130 -6.30 10.24 1.62
N LYS A 131 -6.36 11.11 0.61
CA LYS A 131 -6.95 12.44 0.65
C LYS A 131 -8.07 12.56 -0.40
N GLU A 132 -8.78 13.69 -0.35
CA GLU A 132 -9.69 14.05 -1.44
C GLU A 132 -8.92 14.12 -2.76
N PRO A 133 -9.44 13.52 -3.85
CA PRO A 133 -8.73 13.49 -5.11
C PRO A 133 -8.71 14.87 -5.77
N SER A 134 -7.56 15.21 -6.35
CA SER A 134 -7.43 16.32 -7.28
C SER A 134 -8.36 16.11 -8.48
N ARG A 135 -8.70 17.21 -9.17
CA ARG A 135 -9.54 17.15 -10.38
C ARG A 135 -8.88 16.25 -11.44
N TYR A 136 -7.57 16.34 -11.61
CA TYR A 136 -6.83 15.54 -12.60
C TYR A 136 -6.86 14.06 -12.23
N TYR A 137 -6.54 13.71 -10.99
CA TYR A 137 -6.59 12.33 -10.53
C TYR A 137 -8.00 11.72 -10.62
N ARG A 138 -9.04 12.51 -10.31
CA ARG A 138 -10.45 12.08 -10.45
C ARG A 138 -10.82 11.83 -11.90
N VAL A 139 -10.38 12.67 -12.83
CA VAL A 139 -10.61 12.44 -14.28
C VAL A 139 -9.85 11.21 -14.76
N MET A 140 -8.59 11.07 -14.36
CA MET A 140 -7.70 9.97 -14.77
C MET A 140 -8.21 8.62 -14.28
N THR A 141 -8.58 8.52 -13.00
CA THR A 141 -8.85 7.23 -12.34
C THR A 141 -10.34 6.98 -12.09
N ARG A 142 -11.19 8.02 -12.13
CA ARG A 142 -12.60 7.95 -11.73
C ARG A 142 -12.79 7.40 -10.31
N THR A 143 -11.87 7.71 -9.40
CA THR A 143 -11.95 7.29 -7.99
C THR A 143 -12.03 8.48 -7.05
N ASP A 144 -12.78 8.30 -5.96
CA ASP A 144 -12.97 9.33 -4.93
C ASP A 144 -11.89 9.30 -3.83
N ARG A 145 -10.86 8.45 -3.99
CA ARG A 145 -9.81 8.23 -2.99
C ARG A 145 -8.44 8.29 -3.66
N GLN A 146 -7.74 9.40 -3.45
CA GLN A 146 -6.35 9.57 -3.91
C GLN A 146 -5.39 9.22 -2.77
N PRO A 147 -4.50 8.23 -2.94
CA PRO A 147 -3.40 8.02 -2.01
C PRO A 147 -2.54 9.27 -1.92
N ILE A 148 -2.03 9.57 -0.72
CA ILE A 148 -1.02 10.61 -0.58
C ILE A 148 0.31 10.04 -1.04
N LEU A 149 0.87 10.61 -2.11
CA LEU A 149 2.22 10.29 -2.53
C LEU A 149 3.21 11.15 -1.76
N ILE A 150 4.38 10.59 -1.47
CA ILE A 150 5.39 11.28 -0.67
C ILE A 150 6.11 12.32 -1.53
N GLU A 151 6.07 13.58 -1.10
CA GLU A 151 6.71 14.73 -1.78
C GLU A 151 6.31 14.91 -3.26
N GLU A 152 5.17 14.36 -3.67
CA GLU A 152 4.67 14.48 -5.04
C GLU A 152 3.15 14.55 -5.06
N ASP A 153 2.62 15.15 -6.13
CA ASP A 153 1.19 15.31 -6.36
C ASP A 153 0.81 14.93 -7.80
N ILE A 154 -0.43 14.46 -7.96
CA ILE A 154 -1.06 14.11 -9.24
C ILE A 154 -2.26 15.00 -9.47
#